data_AF-A0A4S8LFX0-F1
#
_entry.id   AF-A0A4S8LFX0-F1
#
_cell.length_a   1.000
_cell.length_b   1.000
_cell.length_c   1.000
_cell.angle_alpha   90.00
_cell.angle_beta   90.00
_cell.angle_gamma   90.00
#
_symmetry.space_group_name_H-M   'P 1'
#
loop_
_entity.id
_entity.type
_entity.pdbx_description
1 polymer ?
#
loop_
_entity_poly.entity_id
_entity_poly.type
_entity_poly.pdbx_seq_one_letter_code
_entity_poly.pdbx_strand_id
1 'polypeptide(L)'
;MITDDTYSPVGPQLKSIAFAALVATAEELGYDGKGDVADRLENGDDTQYIKPLTNYVSHRIGQERKDLKTLASATVLAAYGLNEFATGQQDASALVLQRNYIYPETKNGYDYQRPFEHPVVFQYIKVQVMFFGTTLYSGVVNDIKNTFTSSVGAGDKANELELPKAMVALATAAIHAILQDFAKGTKEDFPTKELDGVWNTALHILGNLKNVNPNRYHRLMHDLYSRSAGGLALATHGLSNQQIFDTVDWSALAKDDGSGDLPIMNATQSVSTQAITPTTKS
;
A
#
# COMPACT_ATOMS: atom_id res chain seq x y z
N MET A 1 4.65 11.78 10.84
CA MET A 1 5.35 10.80 9.99
C MET A 1 4.57 10.38 8.75
N ILE A 2 3.26 10.12 8.83
CA ILE A 2 2.47 9.64 7.67
C ILE A 2 1.83 10.80 6.89
N THR A 3 1.34 11.82 7.59
CA THR A 3 0.75 13.05 7.00
C THR A 3 1.76 14.18 6.77
N ASP A 4 2.76 14.26 7.64
CA ASP A 4 3.83 15.26 7.62
C ASP A 4 5.02 14.79 6.77
N ASP A 5 5.52 15.68 5.90
CA ASP A 5 6.68 15.47 5.03
C ASP A 5 7.98 16.11 5.55
N THR A 6 8.00 16.60 6.79
CA THR A 6 9.20 17.18 7.42
C THR A 6 10.29 16.13 7.64
N TYR A 7 9.90 14.89 7.98
CA TYR A 7 10.83 13.80 8.28
C TYR A 7 10.55 12.58 7.42
N SER A 8 11.61 12.06 6.80
CA SER A 8 11.53 10.86 5.98
C SER A 8 11.21 9.61 6.82
N PRO A 9 10.08 8.92 6.57
CA PRO A 9 9.71 7.68 7.24
C PRO A 9 10.62 6.50 6.85
N VAL A 10 11.49 6.66 5.86
CA VAL A 10 12.44 5.63 5.41
C VAL A 10 13.90 6.11 5.50
N GLY A 11 14.11 7.29 6.07
CA GLY A 11 15.43 7.88 6.26
C GLY A 11 16.15 7.35 7.51
N PRO A 12 17.47 7.62 7.63
CA PRO A 12 18.30 7.16 8.74
C PRO A 12 18.02 7.88 10.07
N GLN A 13 17.24 8.98 10.08
CA GLN A 13 17.03 9.83 11.26
C GLN A 13 16.02 9.26 12.28
N LEU A 14 15.94 7.93 12.43
CA LEU A 14 14.93 7.27 13.27
C LEU A 14 14.98 7.69 14.73
N LYS A 15 16.18 7.91 15.27
CA LYS A 15 16.37 8.38 16.64
C LYS A 15 15.84 9.80 16.83
N SER A 16 16.07 10.68 15.86
CA SER A 16 15.55 12.05 15.89
C SER A 16 14.02 12.07 15.80
N ILE A 17 13.44 11.22 14.94
CA ILE A 17 11.97 11.05 14.85
C ILE A 17 11.41 10.51 16.17
N ALA A 18 12.05 9.48 16.74
CA ALA A 18 11.62 8.89 18.01
C ALA A 18 11.69 9.90 19.17
N PHE A 19 12.76 10.69 19.23
CA PHE A 19 12.92 11.73 20.23
C PHE A 19 11.85 12.82 20.10
N ALA A 20 11.66 13.37 18.89
CA ALA A 20 10.65 14.40 18.65
C ALA A 20 9.24 13.90 18.94
N ALA A 21 8.92 12.65 18.58
CA ALA A 21 7.62 12.04 18.88
C ALA A 21 7.41 11.84 20.38
N LEU A 22 8.45 11.45 21.13
CA LEU A 22 8.40 11.29 22.57
C LEU A 22 8.10 12.61 23.28
N VAL A 23 8.78 13.69 22.89
CA VAL A 23 8.57 15.03 23.46
C VAL A 23 7.15 15.51 23.15
N ALA A 24 6.74 15.51 21.87
CA ALA A 24 5.41 15.96 21.47
C ALA A 24 4.28 15.18 22.17
N THR A 25 4.42 13.85 22.29
CA THR A 25 3.41 13.02 22.97
C THR A 25 3.38 13.30 24.48
N ALA A 26 4.54 13.56 25.10
CA ALA A 26 4.59 13.92 26.52
C ALA A 26 3.87 15.24 26.79
N GLU A 27 4.08 16.24 25.94
CA GLU A 27 3.38 17.53 26.00
C GLU A 27 1.87 17.38 25.78
N GLU A 28 1.45 16.63 24.74
CA GLU A 28 0.03 16.38 24.44
C GLU A 28 -0.72 15.68 25.58
N LEU A 29 -0.03 14.80 26.32
CA LEU A 29 -0.59 14.10 27.48
C LEU A 29 -0.51 14.91 28.79
N GLY A 30 0.07 16.12 28.77
CA GLY A 30 0.20 16.99 29.93
C GLY A 30 1.34 16.59 30.89
N TYR A 31 2.36 15.88 30.40
CA TYR A 31 3.59 15.55 31.12
C TYR A 31 4.71 16.56 30.82
N ASP A 32 4.38 17.86 30.82
CA ASP A 32 5.24 19.00 30.50
C ASP A 32 5.80 19.73 31.74
N GLY A 33 5.45 19.26 32.94
CA GLY A 33 5.91 19.81 34.20
C GLY A 33 7.40 19.62 34.48
N LYS A 34 7.93 20.42 35.42
CA LYS A 34 9.31 20.29 35.88
C LYS A 34 9.53 18.92 36.53
N GLY A 35 10.47 18.16 36.01
CA GLY A 35 10.76 16.78 36.42
C GLY A 35 9.85 15.71 35.81
N ASP A 36 8.86 16.09 34.99
CA ASP A 36 8.05 15.15 34.22
C ASP A 36 8.77 14.67 32.95
N VAL A 37 8.05 13.93 32.10
CA VAL A 37 8.62 13.23 30.96
C VAL A 37 9.22 14.20 29.94
N ALA A 38 8.54 15.28 29.57
CA ALA A 38 9.07 16.23 28.59
C ALA A 38 10.33 16.95 29.12
N ASP A 39 10.27 17.50 30.34
CA ASP A 39 11.43 18.17 30.96
C ASP A 39 12.62 17.22 31.12
N ARG A 40 12.39 15.94 31.44
CA ARG A 40 13.48 14.94 31.52
C ARG A 40 14.00 14.48 30.15
N LEU A 41 13.18 14.53 29.10
CA LEU A 41 13.63 14.26 27.74
C LEU A 41 14.49 15.41 27.20
N GLU A 42 14.20 16.65 27.57
CA GLU A 42 14.93 17.83 27.10
C GLU A 42 16.15 18.19 27.97
N ASN A 43 16.01 18.10 29.29
CA ASN A 43 16.99 18.58 30.28
C ASN A 43 17.55 17.49 31.21
N GLY A 44 17.10 16.24 31.05
CA GLY A 44 17.49 15.12 31.92
C GLY A 44 18.82 14.46 31.56
N ASP A 45 19.11 13.33 32.23
CA ASP A 45 20.33 12.56 31.99
C ASP A 45 20.28 11.84 30.63
N ASP A 46 21.22 12.20 29.75
CA ASP A 46 21.32 11.64 28.40
C ASP A 46 21.54 10.12 28.38
N THR A 47 22.35 9.59 29.31
CA THR A 47 22.75 8.18 29.29
C THR A 47 21.75 7.28 30.01
N GLN A 48 21.14 7.78 31.09
CA GLN A 48 20.23 7.00 31.94
C GLN A 48 18.76 7.12 31.52
N TYR A 49 18.38 8.20 30.82
CA TYR A 49 16.98 8.46 30.49
C TYR A 49 16.74 8.67 29.01
N ILE A 50 17.38 9.69 28.41
CA ILE A 50 17.08 10.12 27.04
C ILE A 50 17.45 9.03 26.02
N LYS A 51 18.69 8.52 26.07
CA LYS A 51 19.17 7.48 25.15
C LYS A 51 18.39 6.17 25.29
N PRO A 52 18.17 5.59 26.49
CA PRO A 52 17.41 4.35 26.61
C PRO A 52 16.00 4.45 26.03
N LEU A 53 15.25 5.52 26.34
CA LEU A 53 13.90 5.72 25.82
C LEU A 53 13.89 5.94 24.31
N THR A 54 14.76 6.81 23.80
CA THR A 54 14.88 7.08 22.36
C THR A 54 15.27 5.81 21.60
N ASN A 55 16.22 5.02 22.13
CA ASN A 55 16.63 3.76 21.52
C ASN A 55 15.49 2.74 21.51
N TYR A 56 14.78 2.58 22.63
CA TYR A 56 13.63 1.67 22.72
C TYR A 56 12.56 2.02 21.67
N VAL A 57 12.14 3.29 21.62
CA VAL A 57 11.12 3.74 20.67
C VAL A 57 11.62 3.64 19.23
N SER A 58 12.86 4.04 18.94
CA SER A 58 13.44 3.90 17.60
C SER A 58 13.49 2.44 17.15
N HIS A 59 13.82 1.51 18.05
CA HIS A 59 13.82 0.08 17.74
C HIS A 59 12.40 -0.42 17.42
N ARG A 60 11.38 0.00 18.20
CA ARG A 60 9.98 -0.35 17.92
C ARG A 60 9.51 0.19 16.57
N ILE A 61 9.77 1.46 16.26
CA ILE A 61 9.45 2.03 14.95
C ILE A 61 10.17 1.26 13.84
N GLY A 62 11.43 0.85 14.04
CA GLY A 62 12.17 0.03 13.09
C GLY A 62 11.50 -1.32 12.78
N GLN A 63 10.99 -2.00 13.82
CA GLN A 63 10.24 -3.25 13.64
C GLN A 63 8.94 -3.01 12.87
N GLU A 64 8.15 -2.00 13.23
CA GLU A 64 6.89 -1.67 12.54
C GLU A 64 7.10 -1.24 11.08
N ARG A 65 8.24 -0.62 10.76
CA ARG A 65 8.56 -0.22 9.38
C ARG A 65 8.79 -1.42 8.47
N LYS A 66 9.26 -2.54 8.99
CA LYS A 66 9.47 -3.77 8.21
C LYS A 66 8.17 -4.24 7.56
N ASP A 67 7.04 -4.05 8.26
CA ASP A 67 5.72 -4.49 7.82
C ASP A 67 5.20 -3.74 6.59
N LEU A 68 5.70 -2.52 6.35
CA LEU A 68 5.43 -1.76 5.13
C LEU A 68 5.88 -2.52 3.88
N LYS A 69 6.98 -3.28 3.98
CA LYS A 69 7.46 -4.11 2.88
C LYS A 69 6.79 -5.49 2.86
N THR A 70 6.78 -6.18 3.99
CA THR A 70 6.45 -7.62 4.03
C THR A 70 4.99 -7.90 3.69
N LEU A 71 4.04 -7.10 4.21
CA LEU A 71 2.61 -7.37 4.02
C LEU A 71 2.12 -7.14 2.58
N ALA A 72 2.78 -6.25 1.83
CA ALA A 72 2.39 -5.92 0.45
C ALA A 72 3.23 -6.63 -0.63
N SER A 73 4.26 -7.39 -0.26
CA SER A 73 5.19 -7.98 -1.23
C SER A 73 4.45 -8.83 -2.27
N ALA A 74 3.57 -9.74 -1.85
CA ALA A 74 2.81 -10.58 -2.77
C ALA A 74 1.91 -9.77 -3.72
N THR A 75 1.22 -8.75 -3.19
CA THR A 75 0.36 -7.86 -4.00
C THR A 75 1.15 -7.12 -5.06
N VAL A 76 2.31 -6.56 -4.69
CA VAL A 76 3.15 -5.80 -5.61
C VAL A 76 3.72 -6.70 -6.70
N LEU A 77 4.24 -7.88 -6.34
CA LEU A 77 4.79 -8.82 -7.33
C LEU A 77 3.70 -9.32 -8.29
N ALA A 78 2.52 -9.65 -7.78
CA ALA A 78 1.38 -10.05 -8.59
C ALA A 78 0.91 -8.93 -9.53
N ALA A 79 0.93 -7.66 -9.09
CA ALA A 79 0.55 -6.51 -9.91
C ALA A 79 1.42 -6.34 -11.16
N TYR A 80 2.68 -6.79 -11.10
CA TYR A 80 3.63 -6.78 -12.21
C TYR A 80 3.75 -8.14 -12.92
N GLY A 81 2.96 -9.14 -12.53
CA GLY A 81 3.07 -10.49 -13.07
C GLY A 81 4.44 -11.14 -12.82
N LEU A 82 5.20 -10.65 -11.82
CA LEU A 82 6.53 -11.13 -11.52
C LEU A 82 6.45 -12.51 -10.87
N ASN A 83 7.16 -13.47 -11.47
CA ASN A 83 7.24 -14.84 -11.01
C ASN A 83 8.72 -15.26 -10.88
N GLU A 84 8.97 -16.37 -10.20
CA GLU A 84 10.33 -16.83 -9.88
C GLU A 84 11.13 -17.33 -11.09
N PHE A 85 10.60 -17.20 -12.32
CA PHE A 85 11.35 -17.51 -13.53
C PHE A 85 12.42 -16.44 -13.80
N ALA A 86 13.50 -16.82 -14.51
CA ALA A 86 14.66 -15.96 -14.75
C ALA A 86 14.32 -14.61 -15.42
N THR A 87 13.22 -14.54 -16.16
CA THR A 87 12.73 -13.29 -16.78
C THR A 87 12.18 -12.30 -15.74
N GLY A 88 11.52 -12.79 -14.68
CA GLY A 88 10.91 -11.93 -13.66
C GLY A 88 11.93 -11.07 -12.90
N GLN A 89 13.11 -11.61 -12.58
CA GLN A 89 14.15 -10.83 -11.90
C GLN A 89 14.71 -9.72 -12.81
N GLN A 90 14.84 -9.99 -14.11
CA GLN A 90 15.29 -9.00 -15.09
C GLN A 90 14.25 -7.89 -15.28
N ASP A 91 12.97 -8.25 -15.36
CA ASP A 91 11.85 -7.30 -15.49
C ASP A 91 11.78 -6.38 -14.25
N ALA A 92 11.89 -6.95 -13.05
CA ALA A 92 11.94 -6.19 -11.81
C ALA A 92 13.17 -5.26 -11.75
N SER A 93 14.34 -5.73 -12.21
CA SER A 93 15.55 -4.92 -12.30
C SER A 93 15.35 -3.72 -13.25
N ALA A 94 14.75 -3.94 -14.42
CA ALA A 94 14.44 -2.88 -15.38
C ALA A 94 13.47 -1.85 -14.80
N LEU A 95 12.42 -2.28 -14.09
CA LEU A 95 11.49 -1.41 -13.39
C LEU A 95 12.20 -0.51 -12.37
N VAL A 96 13.08 -1.08 -11.55
CA VAL A 96 13.83 -0.35 -10.51
C VAL A 96 14.82 0.64 -11.11
N LEU A 97 15.62 0.21 -12.09
CA LEU A 97 16.65 1.03 -12.74
C LEU A 97 16.05 2.22 -13.48
N GLN A 98 14.94 2.02 -14.19
CA GLN A 98 14.27 3.07 -14.97
C GLN A 98 13.24 3.85 -14.14
N ARG A 99 12.96 3.41 -12.90
CA ARG A 99 11.90 3.93 -12.03
C ARG A 99 10.52 3.95 -12.71
N ASN A 100 10.27 2.99 -13.59
CA ASN A 100 9.03 2.92 -14.36
C ASN A 100 7.82 2.46 -13.53
N TYR A 101 8.05 1.88 -12.36
CA TYR A 101 7.03 1.27 -11.50
C TYR A 101 5.98 2.23 -10.90
N ILE A 102 6.07 3.53 -11.20
CA ILE A 102 5.04 4.51 -10.82
C ILE A 102 4.18 4.95 -12.01
N TYR A 103 4.56 4.63 -13.24
CA TYR A 103 3.90 5.09 -14.46
C TYR A 103 3.04 3.97 -15.04
N PRO A 104 1.84 4.25 -15.56
CA PRO A 104 1.01 3.21 -16.14
C PRO A 104 1.63 2.65 -17.43
N GLU A 105 1.44 1.34 -17.62
CA GLU A 105 1.86 0.64 -18.83
C GLU A 105 0.96 0.99 -20.02
N THR A 106 1.58 1.08 -21.19
CA THR A 106 0.95 1.29 -22.49
C THR A 106 1.49 0.26 -23.47
N LYS A 107 0.87 0.16 -24.66
CA LYS A 107 1.34 -0.76 -25.72
C LYS A 107 2.79 -0.50 -26.17
N ASN A 108 3.31 0.71 -25.94
CA ASN A 108 4.63 1.15 -26.41
C ASN A 108 5.63 1.42 -25.27
N GLY A 109 5.36 0.96 -24.04
CA GLY A 109 6.17 1.24 -22.86
C GLY A 109 5.38 1.99 -21.79
N TYR A 110 5.99 2.95 -21.11
CA TYR A 110 5.38 3.64 -19.96
C TYR A 110 4.92 5.06 -20.30
N ASP A 111 3.76 5.47 -19.75
CA ASP A 111 3.28 6.84 -19.91
C ASP A 111 3.87 7.76 -18.83
N TYR A 112 4.98 8.41 -19.18
CA TYR A 112 5.67 9.38 -18.34
C TYR A 112 4.85 10.65 -18.05
N GLN A 113 3.76 10.89 -18.78
CA GLN A 113 2.87 11.99 -18.46
C GLN A 113 2.05 11.68 -17.22
N ARG A 114 1.91 10.42 -16.79
CA ARG A 114 1.00 9.96 -15.72
C ARG A 114 1.74 9.35 -14.52
N PRO A 115 2.57 10.12 -13.80
CA PRO A 115 3.27 9.61 -12.61
C PRO A 115 2.28 9.24 -11.51
N PHE A 116 2.58 8.15 -10.80
CA PHE A 116 1.80 7.55 -9.71
C PHE A 116 0.44 6.99 -10.09
N GLU A 117 0.12 6.93 -11.39
CA GLU A 117 -1.14 6.37 -11.89
C GLU A 117 -1.04 4.87 -12.22
N HIS A 118 0.12 4.23 -12.01
CA HIS A 118 0.24 2.77 -12.13
C HIS A 118 -0.67 2.06 -11.11
N PRO A 119 -1.39 0.99 -11.52
CA PRO A 119 -2.24 0.25 -10.61
C PRO A 119 -1.63 -0.24 -9.29
N VAL A 120 -0.34 -0.54 -9.26
CA VAL A 120 0.32 -1.03 -8.05
C VAL A 120 0.31 0.02 -6.93
N VAL A 121 0.30 1.32 -7.26
CA VAL A 121 0.37 2.41 -6.28
C VAL A 121 -0.90 2.41 -5.43
N PHE A 122 -2.06 2.41 -6.06
CA PHE A 122 -3.33 2.36 -5.32
C PHE A 122 -3.55 1.00 -4.65
N GLN A 123 -3.10 -0.12 -5.27
CA GLN A 123 -3.22 -1.45 -4.65
C GLN A 123 -2.38 -1.56 -3.38
N TYR A 124 -1.14 -1.06 -3.42
CA TYR A 124 -0.27 -0.98 -2.26
C TYR A 124 -0.90 -0.10 -1.18
N ILE A 125 -1.34 1.12 -1.53
CA ILE A 125 -1.96 2.06 -0.57
C ILE A 125 -3.22 1.43 0.03
N LYS A 126 -4.05 0.76 -0.76
CA LYS A 126 -5.23 0.04 -0.27
C LYS A 126 -4.86 -1.01 0.77
N VAL A 127 -3.91 -1.89 0.46
CA VAL A 127 -3.50 -3.01 1.34
C VAL A 127 -2.77 -2.53 2.59
N GLN A 128 -1.90 -1.53 2.48
CA GLN A 128 -0.99 -1.13 3.57
C GLN A 128 -1.45 0.09 4.36
N VAL A 129 -2.11 1.02 3.69
CA VAL A 129 -2.24 2.39 4.17
C VAL A 129 -3.68 2.77 4.46
N MET A 130 -4.66 2.26 3.69
CA MET A 130 -6.01 2.78 3.76
C MET A 130 -7.06 1.82 4.36
N PHE A 131 -7.30 0.59 3.89
CA PHE A 131 -8.45 -0.16 4.43
C PHE A 131 -8.31 -1.70 4.46
N PHE A 132 -8.79 -2.26 5.58
CA PHE A 132 -9.07 -3.67 5.93
C PHE A 132 -7.98 -4.50 6.63
N GLY A 133 -6.97 -3.86 7.23
CA GLY A 133 -6.04 -4.56 8.13
C GLY A 133 -6.28 -4.23 9.61
N THR A 134 -6.02 -5.19 10.50
CA THR A 134 -5.76 -4.97 11.94
C THR A 134 -4.36 -4.40 12.18
N THR A 135 -3.81 -3.67 11.21
CA THR A 135 -2.43 -3.17 11.24
C THR A 135 -2.36 -1.87 12.02
N LEU A 136 -1.23 -1.60 12.65
CA LEU A 136 -1.02 -0.36 13.41
C LEU A 136 -1.28 0.89 12.53
N TYR A 137 -0.89 0.84 11.26
CA TYR A 137 -1.05 1.95 10.32
C TYR A 137 -2.51 2.27 9.98
N SER A 138 -3.40 1.27 9.90
CA SER A 138 -4.82 1.52 9.62
C SER A 138 -5.51 2.25 10.78
N GLY A 139 -5.12 1.97 12.02
CA GLY A 139 -5.55 2.72 13.20
C GLY A 139 -5.13 4.19 13.13
N VAL A 140 -3.83 4.42 12.92
CA VAL A 140 -3.27 5.79 12.82
C VAL A 140 -3.92 6.59 11.69
N VAL A 141 -4.16 5.98 10.52
CA VAL A 141 -4.82 6.66 9.40
C VAL A 141 -6.28 6.98 9.71
N ASN A 142 -7.00 6.12 10.42
CA ASN A 142 -8.37 6.39 10.85
C ASN A 142 -8.47 7.58 11.82
N ASP A 143 -7.47 7.74 12.69
CA ASP A 143 -7.44 8.84 13.67
C ASP A 143 -7.14 10.19 13.01
N ILE A 144 -6.33 10.20 11.94
CA ILE A 144 -5.90 11.42 11.25
C ILE A 144 -6.70 11.75 9.99
N LYS A 145 -7.69 10.93 9.61
CA LYS A 145 -8.45 11.11 8.35
C LYS A 145 -9.13 12.47 8.22
N ASN A 146 -9.47 13.11 9.34
CA ASN A 146 -10.07 14.44 9.40
C ASN A 146 -9.09 15.55 8.97
N THR A 147 -7.78 15.27 8.93
CA THR A 147 -6.75 16.19 8.45
C THR A 147 -6.62 16.20 6.92
N PHE A 148 -7.24 15.23 6.24
CA PHE A 148 -7.17 15.14 4.79
C PHE A 148 -8.05 16.23 4.19
N THR A 149 -7.45 17.06 3.34
CA THR A 149 -8.09 18.27 2.81
C THR A 149 -7.81 18.40 1.33
N SER A 150 -8.72 19.06 0.62
CA SER A 150 -8.53 19.37 -0.79
C SER A 150 -7.46 20.43 -0.97
N SER A 151 -6.58 20.23 -1.94
CA SER A 151 -5.60 21.21 -2.39
C SER A 151 -6.23 22.33 -3.23
N VAL A 152 -7.46 22.16 -3.71
CA VAL A 152 -8.22 23.14 -4.49
C VAL A 152 -9.43 23.57 -3.66
N GLY A 153 -9.24 24.56 -2.79
CA GLY A 153 -10.22 25.01 -1.80
C GLY A 153 -11.42 25.80 -2.32
N ALA A 154 -11.82 25.65 -3.58
CA ALA A 154 -12.91 26.42 -4.19
C ALA A 154 -14.00 25.51 -4.78
N GLY A 155 -15.26 25.84 -4.48
CA GLY A 155 -16.46 25.15 -5.01
C GLY A 155 -16.66 23.74 -4.47
N ASP A 156 -17.35 22.89 -5.24
CA ASP A 156 -17.73 21.52 -4.85
C ASP A 156 -16.51 20.62 -4.55
N LYS A 157 -15.33 20.99 -5.06
CA LYS A 157 -14.06 20.29 -4.87
C LYS A 157 -13.40 20.51 -3.50
N ALA A 158 -13.91 21.44 -2.69
CA ALA A 158 -13.37 21.70 -1.37
C ALA A 158 -13.56 20.51 -0.40
N ASN A 159 -14.58 19.68 -0.64
CA ASN A 159 -14.91 18.53 0.18
C ASN A 159 -14.29 17.21 -0.33
N GLU A 160 -13.60 17.25 -1.47
CA GLU A 160 -12.92 16.09 -2.03
C GLU A 160 -11.65 15.80 -1.23
N LEU A 161 -11.67 14.73 -0.44
CA LEU A 161 -10.54 14.31 0.39
C LEU A 161 -9.38 13.82 -0.49
N GLU A 162 -8.18 14.29 -0.18
CA GLU A 162 -6.95 13.91 -0.87
C GLU A 162 -6.04 13.11 0.05
N LEU A 163 -5.29 12.18 -0.53
CA LEU A 163 -4.17 11.57 0.18
C LEU A 163 -3.04 12.58 0.42
N PRO A 164 -2.42 12.59 1.61
CA PRO A 164 -1.16 13.29 1.85
C PRO A 164 -0.04 12.82 0.93
N LYS A 165 0.77 13.75 0.40
CA LYS A 165 1.95 13.46 -0.43
C LYS A 165 2.96 12.52 0.23
N ALA A 166 3.13 12.63 1.55
CA ALA A 166 4.03 11.78 2.32
C ALA A 166 3.59 10.29 2.28
N MET A 167 2.28 10.01 2.24
CA MET A 167 1.73 8.65 2.12
C MET A 167 2.02 8.05 0.75
N VAL A 168 1.83 8.83 -0.32
CA VAL A 168 2.12 8.39 -1.69
C VAL A 168 3.63 8.19 -1.91
N ALA A 169 4.46 9.08 -1.35
CA ALA A 169 5.90 8.94 -1.38
C ALA A 169 6.39 7.71 -0.60
N LEU A 170 5.78 7.42 0.56
CA LEU A 170 6.08 6.21 1.34
C LEU A 170 5.70 4.93 0.58
N ALA A 171 4.53 4.91 -0.05
CA ALA A 171 4.12 3.80 -0.91
C ALA A 171 5.10 3.57 -2.05
N THR A 172 5.56 4.64 -2.68
CA THR A 172 6.57 4.59 -3.74
C THR A 172 7.89 3.99 -3.27
N ALA A 173 8.37 4.39 -2.09
CA ALA A 173 9.61 3.85 -1.50
C ALA A 173 9.47 2.37 -1.12
N ALA A 174 8.31 1.95 -0.61
CA ALA A 174 8.07 0.56 -0.27
C ALA A 174 7.94 -0.34 -1.51
N ILE A 175 7.23 0.09 -2.56
CA ILE A 175 7.16 -0.61 -3.85
C ILE A 175 8.57 -0.76 -4.43
N HIS A 176 9.38 0.29 -4.40
CA HIS A 176 10.77 0.24 -4.84
C HIS A 176 11.56 -0.84 -4.09
N ALA A 177 11.45 -0.89 -2.76
CA ALA A 177 12.14 -1.87 -1.94
C ALA A 177 11.71 -3.31 -2.25
N ILE A 178 10.42 -3.55 -2.49
CA ILE A 178 9.89 -4.87 -2.87
C ILE A 178 10.47 -5.33 -4.21
N LEU A 179 10.43 -4.45 -5.22
CA LEU A 179 10.96 -4.76 -6.55
C LEU A 179 12.48 -4.95 -6.52
N GLN A 180 13.20 -4.16 -5.71
CA GLN A 180 14.65 -4.28 -5.56
C GLN A 180 15.06 -5.60 -4.90
N ASP A 181 14.36 -6.01 -3.84
CA ASP A 181 14.56 -7.31 -3.18
C ASP A 181 14.36 -8.45 -4.19
N PHE A 182 13.26 -8.38 -4.96
CA PHE A 182 12.93 -9.40 -5.95
C PHE A 182 13.97 -9.47 -7.07
N ALA A 183 14.39 -8.32 -7.61
CA ALA A 183 15.41 -8.23 -8.65
C ALA A 183 16.77 -8.81 -8.22
N LYS A 184 17.14 -8.64 -6.95
CA LYS A 184 18.38 -9.19 -6.38
C LYS A 184 18.26 -10.65 -5.95
N GLY A 185 17.03 -11.17 -5.83
CA GLY A 185 16.78 -12.49 -5.22
C GLY A 185 17.09 -12.52 -3.72
N THR A 186 17.04 -11.38 -3.04
CA THR A 186 17.40 -11.25 -1.61
C THR A 186 16.30 -10.54 -0.84
N LYS A 187 16.23 -10.76 0.48
CA LYS A 187 15.38 -9.97 1.38
C LYS A 187 16.27 -9.04 2.20
N GLU A 188 16.45 -7.80 1.76
CA GLU A 188 17.25 -6.82 2.50
C GLU A 188 16.47 -6.28 3.72
N ASP A 189 17.16 -5.68 4.68
CA ASP A 189 16.48 -4.99 5.78
C ASP A 189 15.76 -3.74 5.26
N PHE A 190 14.56 -3.47 5.78
CA PHE A 190 13.81 -2.27 5.45
C PHE A 190 13.88 -1.26 6.61
N PRO A 191 14.20 0.02 6.35
CA PRO A 191 14.51 0.63 5.05
C PRO A 191 15.98 0.46 4.62
N THR A 192 16.24 0.40 3.31
CA THR A 192 17.61 0.49 2.77
C THR A 192 18.04 1.96 2.64
N LYS A 193 19.36 2.20 2.56
CA LYS A 193 19.93 3.57 2.50
C LYS A 193 19.43 4.40 1.31
N GLU A 194 19.00 3.74 0.24
CA GLU A 194 18.56 4.36 -1.02
C GLU A 194 17.11 4.85 -0.95
N LEU A 195 16.28 4.29 -0.05
CA LEU A 195 14.85 4.60 0.02
C LEU A 195 14.57 6.05 0.41
N ASP A 196 15.48 6.66 1.18
CA ASP A 196 15.38 8.08 1.51
C ASP A 196 15.43 8.95 0.24
N GLY A 197 16.32 8.62 -0.70
CA GLY A 197 16.40 9.28 -2.00
C GLY A 197 15.16 9.04 -2.86
N VAL A 198 14.60 7.83 -2.82
CA VAL A 198 13.35 7.48 -3.54
C VAL A 198 12.17 8.28 -2.99
N TRP A 199 12.04 8.35 -1.67
CA TRP A 199 10.97 9.10 -1.00
C TRP A 199 11.05 10.60 -1.30
N ASN A 200 12.23 11.21 -1.14
CA ASN A 200 12.44 12.62 -1.47
C ASN A 200 12.19 12.93 -2.95
N THR A 201 12.59 12.02 -3.86
CA THR A 201 12.30 12.19 -5.29
C THR A 201 10.79 12.18 -5.54
N ALA A 202 10.06 11.25 -4.92
CA ALA A 202 8.60 11.17 -5.07
C ALA A 202 7.91 12.44 -4.55
N LEU A 203 8.36 12.99 -3.42
CA LEU A 203 7.88 14.28 -2.92
C LEU A 203 8.16 15.43 -3.87
N HIS A 204 9.35 15.50 -4.47
CA HIS A 204 9.66 16.53 -5.46
C HIS A 204 8.77 16.42 -6.70
N ILE A 205 8.51 15.22 -7.21
CA ILE A 205 7.61 15.02 -8.36
C ILE A 205 6.19 15.47 -8.00
N LEU A 206 5.66 15.06 -6.84
CA LEU A 206 4.32 15.45 -6.37
C LEU A 206 4.22 16.96 -6.12
N GLY A 207 5.23 17.57 -5.50
CA GLY A 207 5.31 19.01 -5.28
C GLY A 207 5.36 19.79 -6.59
N ASN A 208 6.16 19.33 -7.55
CA ASN A 208 6.21 19.94 -8.88
C ASN A 208 4.90 19.78 -9.63
N LEU A 209 4.25 18.62 -9.56
CA LEU A 209 2.93 18.38 -10.15
C LEU A 209 1.88 19.34 -9.57
N LYS A 210 1.89 19.54 -8.25
CA LYS A 210 1.01 20.50 -7.57
C LYS A 210 1.25 21.93 -8.07
N ASN A 211 2.50 22.34 -8.23
CA ASN A 211 2.86 23.69 -8.67
C ASN A 211 2.51 23.94 -10.15
N VAL A 212 2.75 22.96 -11.03
CA VAL A 212 2.51 23.09 -12.48
C VAL A 212 1.04 22.94 -12.82
N ASN A 213 0.33 22.01 -12.18
CA ASN A 213 -1.08 21.75 -12.44
C ASN A 213 -1.83 21.30 -11.17
N PRO A 214 -2.29 22.24 -10.33
CA PRO A 214 -2.99 21.95 -9.08
C PRO A 214 -4.23 21.06 -9.29
N ASN A 215 -5.00 21.30 -10.37
CA ASN A 215 -6.19 20.51 -10.69
C ASN A 215 -5.86 19.05 -11.01
N ARG A 216 -4.70 18.81 -11.61
CA ARG A 216 -4.25 17.44 -11.90
C ARG A 216 -3.72 16.76 -10.65
N TYR A 217 -2.95 17.46 -9.83
CA TYR A 217 -2.54 16.97 -8.53
C TYR A 217 -3.76 16.57 -7.68
N HIS A 218 -4.73 17.47 -7.56
CA HIS A 218 -5.99 17.21 -6.86
C HIS A 218 -6.69 15.95 -7.35
N ARG A 219 -6.93 15.84 -8.66
CA ARG A 219 -7.55 14.65 -9.26
C ARG A 219 -6.76 13.37 -8.96
N LEU A 220 -5.43 13.41 -9.03
CA LEU A 220 -4.58 12.26 -8.71
C LEU A 220 -4.72 11.85 -7.24
N MET A 221 -4.54 12.79 -6.31
CA MET A 221 -4.56 12.48 -4.88
C MET A 221 -5.96 12.09 -4.39
N HIS A 222 -7.01 12.69 -4.98
CA HIS A 222 -8.40 12.32 -4.73
C HIS A 222 -8.77 10.97 -5.35
N ASP A 223 -8.31 10.65 -6.57
CA ASP A 223 -8.50 9.33 -7.19
C ASP A 223 -7.82 8.23 -6.37
N LEU A 224 -6.57 8.47 -5.97
CA LEU A 224 -5.84 7.57 -5.08
C LEU A 224 -6.63 7.35 -3.79
N TYR A 225 -7.02 8.44 -3.09
CA TYR A 225 -7.83 8.37 -1.88
C TYR A 225 -9.10 7.55 -2.09
N SER A 226 -9.91 7.88 -3.11
CA SER A 226 -11.20 7.24 -3.38
C SER A 226 -11.08 5.75 -3.70
N ARG A 227 -10.06 5.36 -4.48
CA ARG A 227 -9.84 3.96 -4.87
C ARG A 227 -9.30 3.11 -3.72
N SER A 228 -8.46 3.67 -2.85
CA SER A 228 -7.92 2.96 -1.70
C SER A 228 -8.78 3.04 -0.44
N ALA A 229 -9.64 4.06 -0.30
CA ALA A 229 -10.68 4.16 0.72
C ALA A 229 -11.76 3.07 0.59
N GLY A 230 -11.72 2.33 -0.52
CA GLY A 230 -12.81 1.49 -0.95
C GLY A 230 -13.80 2.36 -1.72
N GLY A 231 -13.85 2.15 -3.03
CA GLY A 231 -15.13 2.24 -3.71
C GLY A 231 -16.11 1.31 -3.00
N LEU A 232 -16.79 1.81 -1.98
CA LEU A 232 -18.24 1.65 -1.87
C LEU A 232 -18.87 2.37 -3.08
N ALA A 233 -18.50 1.96 -4.29
CA ALA A 233 -19.53 1.80 -5.27
C ALA A 233 -20.43 0.75 -4.62
N LEU A 234 -21.53 1.23 -4.05
CA LEU A 234 -22.69 0.39 -3.85
C LEU A 234 -22.87 -0.32 -5.19
N ALA A 235 -22.43 -1.58 -5.28
CA ALA A 235 -22.97 -2.49 -6.26
C ALA A 235 -24.42 -2.68 -5.81
N THR A 236 -25.28 -1.70 -6.13
CA THR A 236 -26.66 -1.65 -5.66
C THR A 236 -27.47 -2.80 -6.26
N HIS A 237 -26.92 -3.50 -7.24
CA HIS A 237 -27.41 -4.78 -7.72
C HIS A 237 -26.24 -5.70 -8.06
N GLY A 238 -25.95 -6.67 -7.18
CA GLY A 238 -25.32 -7.90 -7.65
C GLY A 238 -26.22 -8.55 -8.68
N LEU A 239 -25.63 -9.15 -9.73
CA LEU A 239 -26.39 -9.96 -10.69
C LEU A 239 -27.18 -11.02 -9.90
N SER A 240 -28.45 -11.19 -10.23
CA SER A 240 -29.24 -12.28 -9.65
C SER A 240 -28.63 -13.62 -10.04
N ASN A 241 -28.87 -14.67 -9.26
CA ASN A 241 -28.41 -16.02 -9.60
C ASN A 241 -28.84 -16.45 -11.02
N GLN A 242 -29.97 -15.95 -11.51
CA GLN A 242 -30.44 -16.19 -12.87
C GLN A 242 -29.61 -15.44 -13.92
N GLN A 243 -29.27 -14.17 -13.67
CA GLN A 243 -28.41 -13.40 -14.56
C GLN A 243 -27.00 -14.00 -14.64
N ILE A 244 -26.50 -14.59 -13.54
CA ILE A 244 -25.24 -15.34 -13.53
C ILE A 244 -25.40 -16.62 -14.37
N PHE A 245 -26.49 -17.37 -14.19
CA PHE A 245 -26.77 -18.58 -14.97
C PHE A 245 -26.86 -18.29 -16.48
N ASP A 246 -27.46 -17.16 -16.85
CA ASP A 246 -27.66 -16.77 -18.25
C ASP A 246 -26.41 -16.18 -18.93
N THR A 247 -25.36 -15.83 -18.16
CA THR A 247 -24.07 -15.40 -18.74
C THR A 247 -23.24 -16.55 -19.30
N VAL A 248 -23.58 -17.79 -18.94
CA VAL A 248 -22.91 -18.97 -19.48
C VAL A 248 -23.48 -19.28 -20.86
N ASP A 249 -22.61 -19.34 -21.87
CA ASP A 249 -23.00 -19.77 -23.22
C ASP A 249 -23.17 -21.30 -23.25
N TRP A 250 -24.34 -21.74 -22.77
CA TRP A 250 -24.74 -23.14 -22.74
C TRP A 250 -24.77 -23.78 -24.13
N SER A 251 -25.01 -22.98 -25.17
CA SER A 251 -25.01 -23.42 -26.56
C SER A 251 -23.62 -23.73 -27.10
N ALA A 252 -22.58 -23.04 -26.62
CA ALA A 252 -21.19 -23.39 -26.93
C ALA A 252 -20.76 -24.67 -26.19
N LEU A 253 -21.16 -24.84 -24.92
CA LEU A 253 -20.89 -26.05 -24.13
C LEU A 253 -21.58 -27.29 -24.68
N ALA A 254 -22.81 -27.16 -25.19
CA ALA A 254 -23.54 -28.27 -25.79
C ALA A 254 -23.00 -28.69 -27.17
N LYS A 255 -22.17 -27.85 -27.81
CA LYS A 255 -21.49 -28.12 -29.08
C LYS A 255 -20.09 -28.70 -28.90
N ASP A 256 -19.62 -28.89 -27.67
CA ASP A 256 -18.42 -29.69 -27.41
C ASP A 256 -18.79 -31.17 -27.50
N ASP A 257 -18.95 -31.64 -28.73
CA ASP A 257 -19.25 -33.03 -29.09
C ASP A 257 -18.00 -33.91 -29.00
N GLY A 258 -17.25 -33.81 -27.89
CA GLY A 258 -16.33 -34.83 -27.38
C GLY A 258 -15.26 -35.34 -28.36
N SER A 259 -14.99 -34.67 -29.47
CA SER A 259 -13.96 -35.04 -30.44
C SER A 259 -12.71 -34.17 -30.28
N GLY A 260 -12.26 -34.02 -29.04
CA GLY A 260 -10.94 -33.51 -28.72
C GLY A 260 -10.13 -34.63 -28.07
N ASP A 261 -9.14 -35.17 -28.79
CA ASP A 261 -8.18 -36.16 -28.30
C ASP A 261 -7.63 -35.73 -26.93
N LEU A 262 -8.08 -36.41 -25.86
CA LEU A 262 -7.45 -36.35 -24.55
C LEU A 262 -6.39 -37.46 -24.48
N PRO A 263 -5.11 -37.14 -24.20
CA PRO A 263 -4.09 -38.16 -24.01
C PRO A 263 -4.46 -39.02 -22.78
N ILE A 264 -4.60 -40.32 -23.02
CA ILE A 264 -4.93 -41.32 -22.01
C ILE A 264 -3.85 -41.33 -20.93
N MET A 265 -4.22 -40.98 -19.70
CA MET A 265 -3.57 -41.50 -18.50
C MET A 265 -4.63 -42.00 -17.51
N ASN A 266 -4.66 -43.33 -17.37
CA ASN A 266 -5.43 -44.07 -16.38
C ASN A 266 -5.05 -43.67 -14.95
N ALA A 267 -6.04 -43.40 -14.11
CA ALA A 267 -6.01 -43.80 -12.70
C ALA A 267 -7.44 -43.87 -12.14
N THR A 268 -7.89 -45.10 -11.94
CA THR A 268 -9.08 -45.53 -11.23
C THR A 268 -9.09 -44.98 -9.80
N GLN A 269 -10.18 -44.36 -9.34
CA GLN A 269 -10.74 -44.64 -8.01
C GLN A 269 -12.15 -44.06 -7.83
N SER A 270 -13.06 -44.98 -7.56
CA SER A 270 -14.47 -44.82 -7.19
C SER A 270 -14.64 -44.17 -5.82
N VAL A 271 -15.54 -43.19 -5.69
CA VAL A 271 -16.21 -42.91 -4.42
C VAL A 271 -17.71 -42.67 -4.66
N SER A 272 -18.49 -43.51 -4.00
CA SER A 272 -19.94 -43.64 -4.03
C SER A 272 -20.64 -42.47 -3.33
N THR A 273 -21.67 -41.90 -3.95
CA THR A 273 -22.52 -40.86 -3.33
C THR A 273 -23.75 -41.53 -2.73
N GLN A 274 -23.88 -41.56 -1.40
CA GLN A 274 -25.15 -41.89 -0.74
C GLN A 274 -25.98 -40.61 -0.59
N ALA A 275 -27.17 -40.61 -1.19
CA ALA A 275 -28.18 -39.59 -1.04
C ALA A 275 -29.00 -39.85 0.24
N ILE A 276 -29.16 -38.82 1.07
CA ILE A 276 -30.12 -38.80 2.18
C ILE A 276 -31.31 -37.95 1.73
N THR A 277 -32.44 -38.59 1.49
CA THR A 277 -33.72 -37.95 1.17
C THR A 277 -34.52 -37.77 2.47
N PRO A 278 -35.20 -36.61 2.66
CA PRO A 278 -36.02 -36.36 3.85
C PRO A 278 -37.44 -36.92 3.66
N THR A 279 -38.01 -37.51 4.72
CA THR A 279 -39.44 -37.85 4.78
C THR A 279 -40.09 -37.22 6.01
N THR A 280 -41.03 -36.34 5.72
CA THR A 280 -42.00 -35.73 6.65
C THR A 280 -43.24 -36.62 6.88
N LYS A 281 -43.91 -36.35 8.01
CA LYS A 281 -45.29 -36.69 8.45
C LYS A 281 -45.43 -38.07 9.12
N SER A 282 -46.14 -38.22 10.25
CA SER A 282 -47.19 -37.42 10.90
C SER A 282 -47.04 -37.40 12.41
#